data_AF-A0A514C0F8-F1
#
_entry.id   AF-A0A514C0F8-F1
#
_cell.length_a   1.000
_cell.length_b   1.000
_cell.length_c   1.000
_cell.angle_alpha   90.00
_cell.angle_beta   90.00
_cell.angle_gamma   90.00
#
_symmetry.space_group_name_H-M   'P 1'
#
loop_
_entity.id
_entity.type
_entity.pdbx_description
1 polymer ?
#
loop_
_entity_poly.entity_id
_entity_poly.type
_entity_poly.pdbx_seq_one_letter_code
_entity_poly.pdbx_strand_id
1 'polypeptide(L)'
;MKARIDTRNGEALFSSFVPDAALPSERLIDLITDRPLGRSGPSASGLEQRLDVASRTPLNALACGQVRMLVGQKIGLKWLARPVALFVAAHPMAECDLCPGDLTVNALRALDDLMIHAFEETRLMIAADFSVLEGERAEAGDDALLLDALGALGSAREALGVVA
;
A
#
# COMPACT_ATOMS: atom_id res chain seq x y z
N MET A 1 -6.92 12.03 18.38
CA MET A 1 -5.73 11.19 18.12
C MET A 1 -6.22 9.76 17.92
N LYS A 2 -6.31 9.29 16.66
CA LYS A 2 -6.66 7.88 16.39
C LYS A 2 -5.54 7.00 16.95
N ALA A 3 -5.89 5.89 17.61
CA ALA A 3 -4.90 4.95 18.14
C ALA A 3 -4.02 4.41 17.01
N ARG A 4 -2.69 4.44 17.19
CA ARG A 4 -1.74 3.80 16.28
C ARG A 4 -1.98 2.30 16.33
N ILE A 5 -2.22 1.67 15.18
CA ILE A 5 -2.40 0.22 15.10
C ILE A 5 -1.04 -0.48 15.24
N ASP A 6 -1.03 -1.63 15.92
CA ASP A 6 0.15 -2.48 16.02
C ASP A 6 0.13 -3.53 14.90
N THR A 7 0.91 -3.29 13.86
CA THR A 7 1.12 -4.22 12.76
C THR A 7 2.20 -5.27 13.08
N ARG A 8 2.80 -5.24 14.27
CA ARG A 8 3.98 -6.01 14.66
C ARG A 8 5.11 -5.84 13.64
N ASN A 9 5.45 -4.60 13.31
CA ASN A 9 6.45 -4.23 12.32
C ASN A 9 6.23 -4.95 10.97
N GLY A 10 4.96 -5.02 10.55
CA GLY A 10 4.60 -5.63 9.27
C GLY A 10 4.27 -7.12 9.30
N GLU A 11 4.44 -7.82 10.42
CA GLU A 11 4.18 -9.26 10.55
C GLU A 11 2.70 -9.60 10.76
N ALA A 12 1.87 -8.62 11.12
CA ALA A 12 0.43 -8.82 11.26
C ALA A 12 -0.24 -9.11 9.92
N LEU A 13 -1.23 -10.02 9.95
CA LEU A 13 -2.06 -10.30 8.78
C LEU A 13 -2.81 -9.04 8.38
N PHE A 14 -2.67 -8.67 7.11
CA PHE A 14 -3.30 -7.47 6.58
C PHE A 14 -4.82 -7.55 6.63
N SER A 15 -5.37 -8.74 6.37
CA SER A 15 -6.81 -9.03 6.42
C SER A 15 -7.46 -8.75 7.79
N SER A 16 -6.69 -8.76 8.88
CA SER A 16 -7.18 -8.42 10.22
C SER A 16 -7.60 -6.95 10.37
N PHE A 17 -7.16 -6.07 9.48
CA PHE A 17 -7.42 -4.63 9.53
C PHE A 17 -8.42 -4.15 8.47
N VAL A 18 -8.82 -5.03 7.55
CA VAL A 18 -9.77 -4.73 6.46
C VAL A 18 -10.83 -5.83 6.33
N PRO A 19 -11.62 -6.09 7.39
CA PRO A 19 -12.55 -7.23 7.43
C PRO A 19 -13.61 -7.18 6.30
N ASP A 20 -13.97 -5.99 5.84
CA ASP A 20 -14.96 -5.78 4.78
C ASP A 20 -14.40 -5.92 3.36
N ALA A 21 -13.10 -6.22 3.25
CA ALA A 21 -12.41 -6.43 1.99
C ALA A 21 -11.92 -7.88 1.88
N ALA A 22 -12.78 -8.73 1.33
CA ALA A 22 -12.45 -10.11 1.04
C ALA A 22 -11.27 -10.19 0.06
N LEU A 23 -10.11 -10.61 0.58
CA LEU A 23 -8.97 -11.01 -0.22
C LEU A 23 -9.15 -12.48 -0.64
N PRO A 24 -8.80 -12.83 -1.88
CA PRO A 24 -8.90 -14.20 -2.37
C PRO A 24 -7.91 -15.12 -1.63
N SER A 25 -8.21 -16.41 -1.61
CA SER A 25 -7.34 -17.46 -1.06
C SER A 25 -6.20 -17.87 -2.01
N GLU A 26 -6.27 -17.37 -3.23
CA GLU A 26 -5.34 -17.65 -4.32
C GLU A 26 -4.03 -16.89 -4.10
N ARG A 27 -2.94 -17.43 -4.64
CA ARG A 27 -1.62 -16.80 -4.61
C ARG A 27 -1.48 -15.89 -5.81
N LEU A 28 -0.77 -14.78 -5.64
CA LEU A 28 -0.58 -13.81 -6.72
C LEU A 28 0.10 -14.43 -7.96
N ILE A 29 1.05 -15.34 -7.74
CA ILE A 29 1.75 -16.05 -8.81
C ILE A 29 0.82 -16.91 -9.68
N ASP A 30 -0.31 -17.37 -9.14
CA ASP A 30 -1.29 -18.16 -9.90
C ASP A 30 -2.28 -17.25 -10.66
N LEU A 31 -2.38 -15.98 -10.24
CA LEU A 31 -3.35 -15.02 -10.77
C LEU A 31 -2.77 -14.13 -11.88
N ILE A 32 -1.45 -13.88 -11.87
CA ILE A 32 -0.78 -13.08 -12.90
C ILE A 32 -0.38 -13.99 -14.06
N THR A 33 -1.16 -13.94 -15.14
CA THR A 33 -0.92 -14.72 -16.37
C THR A 33 0.06 -14.05 -17.32
N ASP A 34 0.10 -12.71 -17.32
CA ASP A 34 0.72 -11.93 -18.41
C ASP A 34 2.18 -11.55 -18.14
N ARG A 35 2.63 -11.69 -16.89
CA ARG A 35 3.99 -11.39 -16.48
C ARG A 35 4.42 -12.34 -15.35
N PRO A 36 5.01 -13.51 -15.67
CA PRO A 36 5.46 -14.41 -14.63
C PRO A 36 6.47 -13.68 -13.75
N LEU A 37 6.14 -13.56 -12.46
CA LEU A 37 7.09 -13.14 -11.45
C LEU A 37 8.18 -14.23 -11.43
N GLY A 38 9.34 -13.90 -11.99
CA GLY A 38 10.44 -14.85 -12.11
C GLY A 38 10.80 -15.42 -10.75
N ARG A 39 11.16 -16.71 -10.70
CA ARG A 39 11.66 -17.30 -9.45
C ARG A 39 12.97 -16.62 -9.08
N SER A 40 13.12 -16.22 -7.83
CA SER A 40 14.38 -15.72 -7.30
C SER A 40 15.46 -16.81 -7.49
N GLY A 41 16.48 -16.51 -8.28
CA GLY A 41 17.64 -17.38 -8.44
C GLY A 41 18.64 -17.25 -7.27
N PRO A 42 19.74 -18.02 -7.29
CA PRO A 42 20.79 -17.96 -6.25
C PRO A 42 21.44 -16.58 -6.09
N SER A 43 21.34 -15.72 -7.11
CA SER A 43 21.89 -14.35 -7.13
C SER A 43 20.84 -13.27 -6.94
N ALA A 44 19.61 -13.62 -6.56
CA ALA A 44 18.52 -12.67 -6.35
C ALA A 44 18.79 -11.76 -5.14
N SER A 45 18.48 -10.48 -5.30
CA SER A 45 18.51 -9.50 -4.23
C SER A 45 17.51 -9.84 -3.10
N GLY A 46 17.73 -9.28 -1.91
CA GLY A 46 16.81 -9.48 -0.79
C GLY A 46 15.39 -8.96 -1.05
N LEU A 47 15.21 -7.97 -1.93
CA LEU A 47 13.88 -7.53 -2.37
C LEU A 47 13.22 -8.59 -3.26
N GLU A 48 13.93 -9.12 -4.25
CA GLU A 48 13.41 -10.17 -5.14
C GLU A 48 13.03 -11.43 -4.37
N GLN A 49 13.83 -11.84 -3.39
CA GLN A 49 13.52 -12.98 -2.54
C GLN A 49 12.23 -12.76 -1.74
N ARG A 50 12.07 -11.57 -1.13
CA ARG A 50 10.86 -11.22 -0.37
C ARG A 50 9.62 -11.11 -1.27
N LEU A 51 9.77 -10.61 -2.49
CA LEU A 51 8.68 -10.55 -3.47
C LEU A 51 8.26 -11.95 -3.93
N ASP A 52 9.18 -12.89 -4.14
CA ASP A 52 8.83 -14.28 -4.47
C ASP A 52 8.05 -14.95 -3.33
N VAL A 53 8.48 -14.75 -2.08
CA VAL A 53 7.72 -15.23 -0.90
C VAL A 53 6.32 -14.61 -0.85
N ALA A 54 6.21 -13.28 -0.97
CA ALA A 54 4.91 -12.59 -0.98
C ALA A 54 4.00 -13.10 -2.11
N SER A 55 4.55 -13.31 -3.31
CA SER A 55 3.77 -13.73 -4.48
C SER A 55 3.25 -15.16 -4.39
N ARG A 56 3.91 -16.00 -3.58
CA ARG A 56 3.50 -17.38 -3.26
C ARG A 56 2.63 -17.47 -2.01
N THR A 57 2.45 -16.37 -1.27
CA THR A 57 1.57 -16.33 -0.12
C THR A 57 0.13 -16.13 -0.62
N PRO A 58 -0.86 -16.88 -0.11
CA PRO A 58 -2.27 -16.59 -0.37
C PRO A 58 -2.60 -15.12 -0.07
N LEU A 59 -3.36 -14.45 -0.94
CA LEU A 59 -3.62 -13.02 -0.77
C LEU A 59 -4.29 -12.71 0.58
N ASN A 60 -5.19 -13.56 1.06
CA ASN A 60 -5.82 -13.44 2.38
C ASN A 60 -4.90 -13.69 3.59
N ALA A 61 -3.70 -14.25 3.36
CA ALA A 61 -2.69 -14.56 4.36
C ALA A 61 -1.47 -13.64 4.27
N LEU A 62 -1.52 -12.60 3.44
CA LEU A 62 -0.43 -11.63 3.35
C LEU A 62 -0.28 -10.84 4.65
N ALA A 63 0.96 -10.69 5.08
CA ALA A 63 1.33 -9.77 6.15
C ALA A 63 1.37 -8.32 5.63
N CYS A 64 1.19 -7.34 6.51
CA CYS A 64 1.23 -5.91 6.16
C CYS A 64 2.52 -5.53 5.41
N GLY A 65 3.68 -6.07 5.81
CA GLY A 65 4.96 -5.79 5.13
C GLY A 65 5.03 -6.36 3.73
N GLN A 66 4.41 -7.52 3.50
CA GLN A 66 4.30 -8.10 2.17
C GLN A 66 3.40 -7.24 1.26
N VAL A 67 2.26 -6.78 1.78
CA VAL A 67 1.37 -5.86 1.05
C VAL A 67 2.08 -4.56 0.71
N ARG A 68 2.79 -3.96 1.69
CA ARG A 68 3.61 -2.76 1.51
C ARG A 68 4.63 -2.92 0.39
N MET A 69 5.34 -4.05 0.36
CA MET A 69 6.30 -4.36 -0.72
C MET A 69 5.62 -4.53 -2.08
N LEU A 70 4.53 -5.32 -2.15
CA LEU A 70 3.80 -5.56 -3.40
C LEU A 70 3.26 -4.26 -4.00
N VAL A 71 2.63 -3.41 -3.18
CA VAL A 71 2.12 -2.10 -3.60
C VAL A 71 3.27 -1.19 -4.05
N GLY A 72 4.38 -1.15 -3.32
CA GLY A 72 5.55 -0.35 -3.68
C GLY A 72 6.19 -0.76 -5.02
N GLN A 73 6.01 -2.02 -5.44
CA GLN A 73 6.45 -2.52 -6.75
C GLN A 73 5.32 -2.53 -7.80
N LYS A 74 4.14 -2.02 -7.45
CA LYS A 74 2.92 -2.01 -8.27
C LYS A 74 2.52 -3.41 -8.77
N ILE A 75 2.68 -4.42 -7.93
CA ILE A 75 2.37 -5.83 -8.26
C ILE A 75 1.04 -6.20 -7.59
N GLY A 76 0.13 -6.80 -8.38
CA GLY A 76 -1.14 -7.33 -7.86
C GLY A 76 -2.18 -6.29 -7.47
N LEU A 77 -2.04 -5.04 -7.93
CA LEU A 77 -2.94 -3.95 -7.57
C LEU A 77 -4.41 -4.20 -7.96
N LYS A 78 -4.66 -5.00 -9.01
CA LYS A 78 -6.02 -5.46 -9.35
C LYS A 78 -6.78 -6.09 -8.18
N TRP A 79 -6.08 -6.79 -7.28
CA TRP A 79 -6.67 -7.43 -6.10
C TRP A 79 -6.41 -6.64 -4.81
N LEU A 80 -5.32 -5.89 -4.75
CA LEU A 80 -4.90 -5.18 -3.55
C LEU A 80 -5.44 -3.74 -3.45
N ALA A 81 -5.85 -3.10 -4.55
CA ALA A 81 -6.23 -1.69 -4.55
C ALA A 81 -7.34 -1.36 -3.55
N ARG A 82 -8.46 -2.09 -3.60
CA ARG A 82 -9.60 -1.89 -2.69
C ARG A 82 -9.22 -2.02 -1.21
N PRO A 83 -8.65 -3.15 -0.74
CA PRO A 83 -8.28 -3.28 0.67
C PRO A 83 -7.18 -2.31 1.09
N VAL A 84 -6.21 -2.00 0.22
CA VAL A 84 -5.17 -0.99 0.52
C VAL A 84 -5.77 0.39 0.71
N ALA A 85 -6.67 0.82 -0.18
CA ALA A 85 -7.33 2.12 -0.05
C ALA A 85 -8.14 2.24 1.24
N LEU A 86 -8.91 1.20 1.59
CA LEU A 86 -9.66 1.15 2.86
C LEU A 86 -8.74 1.19 4.08
N PHE A 87 -7.66 0.41 4.06
CA PHE A 87 -6.68 0.38 5.14
C PHE A 87 -6.03 1.74 5.35
N VAL A 88 -5.54 2.37 4.27
CA VAL A 88 -4.85 3.67 4.33
C VAL A 88 -5.81 4.77 4.76
N ALA A 89 -7.07 4.76 4.31
CA ALA A 89 -8.09 5.70 4.76
C ALA A 89 -8.32 5.62 6.29
N ALA A 90 -8.30 4.40 6.82
CA ALA A 90 -8.50 4.15 8.25
C ALA A 90 -7.24 4.44 9.09
N HIS A 91 -6.07 4.08 8.57
CA HIS A 91 -4.80 4.00 9.29
C HIS A 91 -3.61 4.59 8.49
N PRO A 92 -3.63 5.90 8.17
CA PRO A 92 -2.65 6.52 7.28
C PRO A 92 -1.21 6.52 7.83
N MET A 93 -1.03 6.38 9.15
CA MET A 93 0.28 6.32 9.82
C MET A 93 0.65 4.91 10.30
N ALA A 94 -0.01 3.87 9.80
CA ALA A 94 0.39 2.50 10.11
C ALA A 94 1.79 2.22 9.57
N GLU A 95 2.64 1.66 10.42
CA GLU A 95 3.97 1.20 10.03
C GLU A 95 3.84 -0.23 9.53
N CYS A 96 4.02 -0.47 8.24
CA CYS A 96 3.84 -1.81 7.68
C CYS A 96 5.14 -2.57 7.47
N ASP A 97 6.32 -1.97 7.69
CA ASP A 97 7.62 -2.65 7.69
C ASP A 97 8.76 -1.74 8.18
N LEU A 98 8.91 -0.55 7.58
CA LEU A 98 10.12 0.28 7.75
C LEU A 98 9.92 1.50 8.64
N CYS A 99 8.80 2.21 8.43
CA CYS A 99 8.51 3.45 9.11
C CYS A 99 6.99 3.72 9.10
N PRO A 100 6.50 4.59 9.99
CA PRO A 100 5.11 5.03 9.98
C PRO A 100 4.67 5.55 8.61
N GLY A 101 3.54 5.08 8.11
CA GLY A 101 2.97 5.55 6.84
C GLY A 101 3.66 5.01 5.59
N ASP A 102 4.57 4.04 5.69
CA ASP A 102 5.26 3.48 4.52
C ASP A 102 4.33 2.87 3.46
N LEU A 103 3.25 2.20 3.88
CA LEU A 103 2.21 1.72 2.96
C LEU A 103 1.41 2.89 2.36
N THR A 104 1.15 3.95 3.12
CA THR A 104 0.47 5.15 2.63
C THR A 104 1.27 5.83 1.52
N VAL A 105 2.57 6.04 1.73
CA VAL A 105 3.48 6.60 0.71
C VAL A 105 3.43 5.75 -0.56
N ASN A 106 3.53 4.42 -0.44
CA ASN A 106 3.45 3.53 -1.59
C ASN A 106 2.07 3.57 -2.29
N ALA A 107 0.98 3.66 -1.53
CA ALA A 107 -0.38 3.74 -2.07
C ALA A 107 -0.61 5.04 -2.85
N LEU A 108 -0.14 6.17 -2.32
CA LEU A 108 -0.20 7.47 -3.01
C LEU A 108 0.65 7.52 -4.29
N ARG A 109 1.79 6.82 -4.32
CA ARG A 109 2.60 6.68 -5.55
C ARG A 109 2.01 5.70 -6.56
N ALA A 110 1.10 4.84 -6.12
CA ALA A 110 0.31 3.94 -6.95
C ALA A 110 -1.11 4.48 -7.22
N LEU A 111 -1.36 5.76 -6.98
CA LEU A 111 -2.72 6.32 -6.93
C LEU A 111 -3.50 6.11 -8.23
N ASP A 112 -2.87 6.30 -9.39
CA ASP A 112 -3.50 6.08 -10.69
C ASP A 112 -4.00 4.64 -10.85
N ASP A 113 -3.15 3.67 -10.48
CA ASP A 113 -3.49 2.24 -10.52
C ASP A 113 -4.63 1.91 -9.52
N LEU A 114 -4.61 2.53 -8.33
CA LEU A 114 -5.66 2.40 -7.33
C LEU A 114 -6.99 2.98 -7.83
N MET A 115 -6.97 4.14 -8.49
CA MET A 115 -8.16 4.75 -9.09
C MET A 115 -8.75 3.88 -10.21
N ILE A 116 -7.91 3.19 -11.00
CA ILE A 116 -8.36 2.26 -12.04
C ILE A 116 -9.07 1.03 -11.43
N HIS A 117 -8.54 0.50 -10.31
CA HIS A 117 -8.99 -0.79 -9.76
C HIS A 117 -10.00 -0.68 -8.61
N ALA A 118 -10.06 0.45 -7.91
CA ALA A 118 -10.89 0.66 -6.72
C ALA A 118 -11.26 2.15 -6.54
N PHE A 119 -11.92 2.74 -7.53
CA PHE A 119 -12.22 4.18 -7.58
C PHE A 119 -12.89 4.72 -6.30
N GLU A 120 -13.97 4.10 -5.83
CA GLU A 120 -14.73 4.62 -4.67
C GLU A 120 -13.92 4.57 -3.38
N GLU A 121 -13.25 3.45 -3.10
CA GLU A 121 -12.40 3.33 -1.92
C GLU A 121 -11.18 4.25 -1.99
N THR A 122 -10.62 4.43 -3.17
CA THR A 122 -9.50 5.36 -3.38
C THR A 122 -9.93 6.80 -3.17
N ARG A 123 -11.15 7.18 -3.59
CA ARG A 123 -11.72 8.50 -3.28
C ARG A 123 -11.89 8.72 -1.77
N LEU A 124 -12.35 7.70 -1.04
CA LEU A 124 -12.42 7.73 0.43
C LEU A 124 -11.03 7.89 1.05
N MET A 125 -10.03 7.15 0.53
CA MET A 125 -8.63 7.28 0.95
C MET A 125 -8.11 8.69 0.73
N ILE A 126 -8.31 9.30 -0.43
CA ILE A 126 -7.85 10.67 -0.75
C ILE A 126 -8.46 11.72 0.20
N ALA A 127 -9.72 11.52 0.60
CA ALA A 127 -10.43 12.37 1.54
C ALA A 127 -10.04 12.15 3.01
N ALA A 128 -9.17 11.18 3.31
CA ALA A 128 -8.69 10.94 4.65
C ALA A 128 -7.73 12.04 5.14
N ASP A 129 -7.53 12.07 6.46
CA ASP A 129 -6.62 12.98 7.13
C ASP A 129 -5.17 12.47 7.05
N PHE A 130 -4.35 13.19 6.29
CA PHE A 130 -2.91 12.96 6.13
C PHE A 130 -2.05 14.06 6.78
N SER A 131 -2.62 14.87 7.68
CA SER A 131 -1.94 16.01 8.30
C SER A 131 -0.62 15.64 9.01
N VAL A 132 -0.54 14.44 9.58
CA VAL A 132 0.71 13.95 10.20
C VAL A 132 1.80 13.74 9.16
N LEU A 133 1.47 13.12 8.03
CA LEU A 133 2.40 12.87 6.92
C LEU A 133 2.82 14.19 6.25
N GLU A 134 1.88 15.14 6.12
CA GLU A 134 2.15 16.51 5.66
C GLU A 134 3.04 17.28 6.65
N GLY A 135 2.89 17.03 7.95
CA GLY A 135 3.75 17.60 8.99
C GLY A 135 5.19 17.05 8.93
N GLU A 136 5.34 15.74 8.74
CA GLU A 136 6.66 15.09 8.59
C GLU A 136 7.45 15.65 7.39
N ARG A 137 6.78 16.09 6.32
CA ARG A 137 7.42 16.78 5.19
C ARG A 137 8.25 17.99 5.63
N ALA A 138 7.80 18.73 6.64
CA ALA A 138 8.51 19.91 7.12
C ALA A 138 9.84 19.55 7.80
N GLU A 139 9.96 18.32 8.30
CA GLU A 139 11.14 17.83 9.04
C GLU A 139 12.04 16.93 8.17
N ALA A 140 11.47 16.23 7.18
CA ALA A 140 12.15 15.21 6.38
C ALA A 140 13.13 15.73 5.30
N GLY A 141 13.13 17.03 5.01
CA GLY A 141 14.01 17.60 3.99
C GLY A 141 13.71 17.08 2.57
N ASP A 142 14.74 16.58 1.87
CA ASP A 142 14.68 16.11 0.47
C ASP A 142 14.21 14.64 0.33
N ASP A 143 13.26 14.17 1.13
CA ASP A 143 12.66 12.85 0.91
C ASP A 143 11.80 12.86 -0.36
N ALA A 144 12.44 12.51 -1.48
CA ALA A 144 11.82 12.50 -2.79
C ALA A 144 10.58 11.60 -2.88
N LEU A 145 10.52 10.51 -2.10
CA LEU A 145 9.39 9.59 -2.13
C LEU A 145 8.17 10.18 -1.42
N LEU A 146 8.38 10.81 -0.27
CA LEU A 146 7.34 11.52 0.46
C LEU A 146 6.82 12.71 -0.35
N LEU A 147 7.71 13.47 -0.97
CA LEU A 147 7.34 14.61 -1.82
C LEU A 147 6.51 14.19 -3.04
N ASP A 148 6.90 13.10 -3.71
CA ASP A 148 6.15 12.50 -4.83
C ASP A 148 4.74 12.06 -4.38
N ALA A 149 4.65 11.34 -3.26
CA ALA A 149 3.39 10.88 -2.70
C ALA A 149 2.43 12.04 -2.34
N LEU A 150 2.93 13.07 -1.65
CA LEU A 150 2.12 14.23 -1.26
C LEU A 150 1.74 15.10 -2.47
N GLY A 151 2.60 15.17 -3.49
CA GLY A 151 2.28 15.80 -4.77
C GLY A 151 1.11 15.09 -5.47
N ALA A 152 1.16 13.76 -5.57
CA ALA A 152 0.07 12.95 -6.12
C ALA A 152 -1.25 13.14 -5.35
N LEU A 153 -1.19 13.17 -4.01
CA LEU A 153 -2.35 13.44 -3.16
C LEU A 153 -2.96 14.82 -3.45
N GLY A 154 -2.13 15.87 -3.54
CA GLY A 154 -2.57 17.22 -3.83
C GLY A 154 -3.30 17.32 -5.18
N SER A 155 -2.67 16.80 -6.25
CA SER A 155 -3.27 16.79 -7.59
C SER A 155 -4.59 16.01 -7.64
N ALA A 156 -4.68 14.89 -6.92
CA ALA A 156 -5.91 14.09 -6.89
C ALA A 156 -7.03 14.77 -6.09
N ARG A 157 -6.70 15.42 -4.98
CA ARG A 157 -7.66 16.22 -4.19
C ARG A 157 -8.24 17.37 -5.03
N GLU A 158 -7.39 18.08 -5.76
CA GLU A 158 -7.82 19.13 -6.70
C GLU A 158 -8.74 18.57 -7.79
N ALA A 159 -8.35 17.47 -8.44
CA ALA A 159 -9.14 16.85 -9.51
C ALA A 159 -10.52 16.35 -9.03
N LEU A 160 -10.62 15.91 -7.77
CA LEU A 160 -11.86 15.42 -7.18
C LEU A 160 -12.69 16.51 -6.48
N GLY A 161 -12.20 17.74 -6.41
CA GLY A 161 -12.86 18.83 -5.67
C GLY A 161 -12.91 18.59 -4.16
N VAL A 162 -12.00 17.78 -3.63
CA VAL A 162 -11.85 17.52 -2.19
C VAL A 162 -10.90 18.60 -1.65
N VAL A 163 -11.47 19.70 -1.19
CA VAL A 163 -10.68 20.80 -0.60
C VAL A 163 -10.11 20.31 0.74
N ALA A 164 -8.79 20.44 0.91
CA ALA A 164 -8.08 20.17 2.16
C ALA A 164 -8.50 21.15 3.27
#